data_AF-A0A0M1J6Y5-F1
#
_entry.id   AF-A0A0M1J6Y5-F1
#
_cell.length_a   1.000
_cell.length_b   1.000
_cell.length_c   1.000
_cell.angle_alpha   90.00
_cell.angle_beta   90.00
_cell.angle_gamma   90.00
#
_symmetry.space_group_name_H-M   'P 1'
#
loop_
_entity.id
_entity.type
_entity.pdbx_description
1 polymer ?
#
loop_
_entity_poly.entity_id
_entity_poly.type
_entity_poly.pdbx_seq_one_letter_code
_entity_poly.pdbx_strand_id
1 'polypeptide(L)'
;MMIEMLVNILAILCSSLAMFQLSFLALKMQGQAISKVFNYLVLGIFFSVFVHASVELIATFGVFKENILMLIMGGLITLGSIFFVIAGIEGSKHF
;
A
#
# COMPACT_ATOMS: atom_id res chain seq x y z
N MET A 1 8.01 -21.48 0.81
CA MET A 1 7.13 -21.55 2.01
C MET A 1 7.67 -20.82 3.25
N MET A 2 8.69 -21.31 3.97
CA MET A 2 9.11 -20.68 5.25
C MET A 2 9.70 -19.27 5.07
N ILE A 3 10.52 -19.05 4.03
CA ILE A 3 11.12 -17.74 3.72
C ILE A 3 10.05 -16.75 3.24
N GLU A 4 9.18 -17.15 2.32
CA GLU A 4 8.05 -16.32 1.82
C GLU A 4 7.15 -15.84 2.96
N MET A 5 6.78 -16.75 3.86
CA MET A 5 5.95 -16.42 5.02
C MET A 5 6.63 -15.36 5.90
N LEU A 6 7.93 -15.50 6.15
CA LEU A 6 8.71 -14.56 6.96
C LEU A 6 8.84 -13.20 6.27
N VAL A 7 9.09 -13.17 4.97
CA VAL A 7 9.14 -11.93 4.16
C VAL A 7 7.79 -11.22 4.19
N ASN A 8 6.67 -11.95 4.05
CA ASN A 8 5.33 -11.38 4.07
C ASN A 8 4.94 -10.85 5.45
N ILE A 9 5.29 -11.55 6.52
CA ILE A 9 5.10 -11.05 7.90
C ILE A 9 5.90 -9.76 8.12
N LEU A 10 7.16 -9.73 7.70
CA LEU A 10 7.99 -8.52 7.81
C LEU A 10 7.42 -7.37 6.97
N ALA A 11 6.96 -7.64 5.75
CA ALA A 11 6.34 -6.65 4.89
C ALA A 11 5.07 -6.05 5.53
N ILE A 12 4.22 -6.87 6.14
CA ILE A 12 3.03 -6.43 6.88
C ILE A 12 3.41 -5.52 8.06
N LEU A 13 4.41 -5.93 8.86
CA LEU A 13 4.85 -5.16 10.03
C LEU A 13 5.48 -3.81 9.63
N CYS A 14 6.40 -3.82 8.68
CA CYS A 14 7.09 -2.62 8.20
C CYS A 14 6.12 -1.65 7.51
N SER A 15 5.22 -2.16 6.66
CA SER A 15 4.22 -1.30 6.00
C SER A 15 3.23 -0.72 7.00
N SER A 16 2.78 -1.48 8.00
CA SER A 16 1.91 -0.98 9.07
C SER A 16 2.57 0.14 9.87
N LEU A 17 3.84 -0.04 10.27
CA LEU A 17 4.61 0.98 10.98
C LEU A 17 4.80 2.23 10.14
N ALA A 18 5.12 2.08 8.85
CA ALA A 18 5.28 3.20 7.93
C ALA A 18 3.96 3.98 7.75
N MET A 19 2.84 3.29 7.54
CA MET A 19 1.51 3.93 7.44
C MET A 19 1.16 4.70 8.71
N PHE A 20 1.46 4.16 9.88
CA PHE A 20 1.24 4.83 11.16
C PHE A 20 2.09 6.10 11.29
N GLN A 21 3.40 6.02 11.04
CA GLN A 21 4.30 7.18 11.11
C GLN A 21 3.92 8.28 10.11
N LEU A 22 3.56 7.91 8.88
CA LEU A 22 3.12 8.84 7.84
C LEU A 22 1.81 9.52 8.20
N SER A 23 0.88 8.82 8.85
CA SER A 23 -0.35 9.42 9.35
C SER A 23 -0.08 10.52 10.38
N PHE A 24 0.86 10.30 11.30
CA PHE A 24 1.29 11.35 12.25
C PHE A 24 2.03 12.51 11.57
N LEU A 25 2.88 12.20 10.59
CA LEU A 25 3.60 13.22 9.84
C LEU A 25 2.63 14.09 9.03
N ALA A 26 1.62 13.48 8.41
CA ALA A 26 0.58 14.17 7.65
C ALA A 26 -0.23 15.14 8.51
N LEU A 27 -0.53 14.78 9.77
CA LEU A 27 -1.21 15.67 10.72
C LEU A 27 -0.35 16.91 11.08
N LYS A 28 0.98 16.78 11.06
CA LYS A 28 1.91 17.89 11.37
C LYS A 28 2.23 18.79 10.18
N MET A 29 2.06 18.30 8.95
CA MET A 29 2.31 19.07 7.75
C MET A 29 1.08 19.92 7.37
N GLN A 30 0.83 20.96 8.15
CA GLN A 30 -0.18 21.98 7.81
C GLN A 30 0.40 22.96 6.78
N GLY A 31 -0.14 22.96 5.55
CA GLY A 31 -0.11 24.16 4.70
C GLY A 31 0.42 24.03 3.27
N GLN A 32 1.08 22.93 2.86
CA GLN A 32 1.54 22.78 1.48
C GLN A 32 0.83 21.62 0.80
N ALA A 33 0.08 21.90 -0.26
CA ALA A 33 -0.68 20.87 -0.95
C ALA A 33 0.20 19.76 -1.55
N ILE A 34 1.43 20.08 -1.93
CA ILE A 34 2.47 19.11 -2.34
C ILE A 34 2.73 18.07 -1.23
N SER A 35 2.73 18.49 0.04
CA SER A 35 2.92 17.57 1.17
C SER A 35 1.72 16.63 1.37
N LYS A 36 0.50 17.11 1.16
CA LYS A 36 -0.70 16.26 1.24
C LYS A 36 -0.72 15.21 0.13
N VAL A 37 -0.38 15.61 -1.10
CA VAL A 37 -0.31 14.71 -2.25
C VAL A 37 0.76 13.63 -2.03
N PHE A 38 1.94 14.03 -1.57
CA PHE A 38 3.01 13.09 -1.22
C PHE A 38 2.56 12.11 -0.14
N ASN A 39 1.92 12.58 0.94
CA ASN A 39 1.44 11.70 2.01
C ASN A 39 0.40 10.69 1.53
N TYR A 40 -0.57 11.08 0.70
CA TYR A 40 -1.54 10.14 0.13
C TYR A 40 -0.89 9.10 -0.79
N LEU A 41 0.09 9.53 -1.58
CA LEU A 41 0.84 8.64 -2.48
C LEU A 41 1.61 7.59 -1.67
N VAL A 42 2.34 8.02 -0.63
CA VAL A 42 3.12 7.13 0.21
C VAL A 42 2.22 6.20 1.05
N LEU A 43 1.11 6.71 1.61
CA LEU A 43 0.11 5.87 2.29
C LEU A 43 -0.48 4.81 1.36
N GLY A 44 -0.81 5.18 0.12
CA GLY A 44 -1.32 4.25 -0.90
C GLY A 44 -0.32 3.15 -1.25
N ILE A 45 0.97 3.48 -1.40
CA ILE A 45 2.04 2.49 -1.63
C ILE A 45 2.09 1.50 -0.47
N PHE A 46 2.22 1.97 0.77
CA PHE A 46 2.36 1.07 1.92
C PHE A 46 1.10 0.26 2.17
N PHE A 47 -0.08 0.82 1.93
CA PHE A 47 -1.33 0.08 2.00
C PHE A 47 -1.38 -1.04 0.95
N SER A 48 -0.96 -0.77 -0.29
CA SER A 48 -0.87 -1.79 -1.33
C SER A 48 0.10 -2.91 -0.95
N VAL A 49 1.27 -2.57 -0.39
CA VAL A 49 2.25 -3.55 0.09
C VAL A 49 1.67 -4.39 1.23
N PHE A 50 0.97 -3.76 2.18
CA PHE A 50 0.31 -4.44 3.29
C PHE A 50 -0.72 -5.46 2.79
N VAL A 51 -1.62 -5.06 1.89
CA VAL A 51 -2.67 -5.96 1.41
C VAL A 51 -2.07 -7.08 0.57
N HIS A 52 -1.11 -6.78 -0.30
CA HIS A 52 -0.37 -7.78 -1.09
C HIS A 52 0.25 -8.86 -0.20
N ALA A 53 1.07 -8.46 0.77
CA ALA A 53 1.73 -9.37 1.69
C ALA A 53 0.72 -10.15 2.56
N SER A 54 -0.41 -9.53 2.93
CA SER A 54 -1.49 -10.21 3.66
C SER A 54 -2.16 -11.31 2.83
N VAL A 55 -2.47 -11.04 1.57
CA VAL A 55 -3.11 -12.02 0.68
C VAL A 55 -2.14 -13.16 0.37
N GLU A 56 -0.87 -12.86 0.12
CA GLU A 56 0.17 -13.87 -0.11
C GLU A 56 0.39 -14.74 1.14
N LEU A 57 0.42 -14.13 2.34
CA LEU A 57 0.48 -14.86 3.59
C LEU A 57 -0.73 -15.80 3.75
N ILE A 58 -1.95 -15.33 3.50
CA ILE A 58 -3.16 -16.17 3.57
C ILE A 58 -3.11 -17.32 2.55
N ALA A 59 -2.56 -17.08 1.35
CA ALA A 59 -2.35 -18.13 0.36
C ALA A 59 -1.35 -19.20 0.83
N THR A 60 -0.29 -18.84 1.58
CA THR A 60 0.64 -19.83 2.16
C THR A 60 -0.03 -20.78 3.16
N PHE A 61 -1.15 -20.39 3.77
CA PHE A 61 -1.96 -21.26 4.63
C PHE A 61 -2.94 -22.17 3.86
N GLY A 62 -2.90 -22.16 2.52
CA GLY A 62 -3.74 -23.02 1.67
C GLY A 62 -5.19 -22.55 1.54
N VAL A 63 -5.50 -21.33 1.99
CA VAL A 63 -6.87 -20.77 1.97
C VAL A 63 -7.29 -20.36 0.55
N PHE A 64 -6.34 -19.93 -0.30
CA PHE A 64 -6.60 -19.52 -1.68
C PHE A 64 -5.81 -20.36 -2.69
N LYS A 65 -6.43 -20.65 -3.84
CA LYS A 65 -5.75 -21.22 -5.01
C LYS A 65 -4.95 -20.12 -5.74
N GLU A 66 -3.82 -20.49 -6.33
CA GLU A 66 -2.90 -19.59 -7.07
C GLU A 66 -3.59 -18.66 -8.09
N ASN A 67 -4.58 -19.18 -8.83
CA ASN A 67 -5.35 -18.37 -9.79
C ASN A 67 -6.16 -17.25 -9.13
N ILE A 68 -6.69 -17.49 -7.92
CA ILE A 68 -7.44 -16.48 -7.16
C ILE A 68 -6.47 -15.44 -6.60
N LEU A 69 -5.28 -15.87 -6.13
CA LEU A 69 -4.21 -14.98 -5.67
C LEU A 69 -3.81 -14.00 -6.78
N MET A 70 -3.53 -14.49 -7.99
CA MET A 70 -3.18 -13.63 -9.14
C MET A 70 -4.27 -12.61 -9.46
N LEU A 71 -5.55 -13.02 -9.38
CA LEU A 71 -6.68 -12.14 -9.68
C LEU A 71 -6.84 -11.03 -8.62
N ILE A 72 -6.71 -11.39 -7.34
CA ILE A 72 -6.73 -10.43 -6.22
C ILE A 72 -5.57 -9.44 -6.33
N MET A 73 -4.38 -9.93 -6.64
CA MET A 73 -3.16 -9.12 -6.80
C MET A 73 -3.29 -8.13 -7.95
N GLY A 74 -3.78 -8.59 -9.12
CA GLY A 74 -4.07 -7.72 -10.26
C GLY A 74 -5.11 -6.64 -9.92
N GLY A 75 -6.16 -6.99 -9.19
CA GLY A 75 -7.17 -6.05 -8.72
C GLY A 75 -6.61 -4.98 -7.78
N LEU A 76 -5.77 -5.38 -6.82
CA LEU A 76 -5.14 -4.45 -5.87
C LEU A 76 -4.18 -3.47 -6.55
N ILE A 77 -3.35 -3.96 -7.48
CA ILE A 77 -2.43 -3.10 -8.25
C ILE A 77 -3.22 -2.09 -9.10
N THR A 78 -4.32 -2.53 -9.71
CA THR A 78 -5.18 -1.67 -10.53
C THR A 78 -5.82 -0.58 -9.67
N LEU A 79 -6.34 -0.93 -8.49
CA LEU A 79 -6.88 0.03 -7.53
C LEU A 79 -5.81 1.02 -7.03
N GLY A 80 -4.61 0.52 -6.66
CA GLY A 80 -3.49 1.36 -6.26
C GLY A 80 -3.08 2.35 -7.35
N SER A 81 -3.08 1.91 -8.61
CA SER A 81 -2.77 2.75 -9.76
C SER A 81 -3.80 3.87 -9.97
N ILE A 82 -5.09 3.62 -9.73
CA ILE A 82 -6.13 4.67 -9.74
C ILE A 82 -5.83 5.74 -8.67
N PHE A 83 -5.44 5.33 -7.46
CA PHE A 83 -5.05 6.28 -6.41
C PHE A 83 -3.82 7.10 -6.79
N PHE A 84 -2.81 6.51 -7.45
CA PHE A 84 -1.67 7.27 -7.96
C PHE A 84 -2.05 8.26 -9.05
N VAL A 85 -2.98 7.91 -9.94
CA VAL A 85 -3.50 8.84 -10.95
C VAL A 85 -4.23 10.01 -10.29
N ILE A 86 -5.09 9.75 -9.30
CA ILE A 86 -5.79 10.81 -8.55
C ILE A 86 -4.79 11.70 -7.81
N ALA A 87 -3.80 11.11 -7.14
CA ALA A 87 -2.74 11.86 -6.46
C ALA A 87 -1.94 12.73 -7.45
N GLY A 88 -1.64 12.22 -8.65
CA GLY A 88 -0.99 12.98 -9.72
C GLY A 88 -1.83 14.16 -10.23
N ILE A 89 -3.15 13.96 -10.40
CA ILE A 89 -4.08 15.02 -10.81
C ILE A 89 -4.21 16.09 -9.74
N GLU A 90 -4.30 15.72 -8.45
CA GLU A 90 -4.34 16.69 -7.36
C GLU A 90 -2.99 17.40 -7.19
N GLY A 91 -1.87 16.72 -7.43
CA GLY A 91 -0.53 17.31 -7.43
C GLY A 91 -0.30 18.34 -8.52
N SER A 92 -0.80 18.09 -9.73
CA SER A 92 -0.59 19.00 -10.87
C SER A 92 -1.37 20.31 -10.75
N LYS A 93 -2.44 20.37 -9.95
CA LYS A 93 -3.19 21.62 -9.68
C LYS A 93 -2.41 22.64 -8.83
N HIS A 94 -1.28 22.24 -8.25
CA HIS A 94 -0.48 23.05 -7.34
C HIS A 94 0.89 23.47 -7.89
N PHE A 95 1.18 23.11 -9.15
CA PHE A 95 2.30 23.61 -9.95
C PHE A 95 1.76 24.49 -11.09
#